data_AF-A0A6L2Q4B0-F1
#
_entry.id   AF-A0A6L2Q4B0-F1
#
_cell.length_a   1.000
_cell.length_b   1.000
_cell.length_c   1.000
_cell.angle_alpha   90.00
_cell.angle_beta   90.00
_cell.angle_gamma   90.00
#
_symmetry.space_group_name_H-M   'P 1'
#
loop_
_entity.id
_entity.type
_entity.pdbx_description
1 polymer ?
#
loop_
_entity_poly.entity_id
_entity_poly.type
_entity_poly.pdbx_seq_one_letter_code
_entity_poly.pdbx_strand_id
1 'polypeptide(L)'
;MDSKLSKKINGLEMSFWRRCSGLALEDHVRNDIIRQIMETEVTLTDTVEAKQLKWCGHMERMEEDRLRKKIYKWTRKEKERKAEKYLEEEGKTSNGWKKCTGRRLPG
;
A
#
# COMPACT_ATOMS: atom_id res chain seq x y z
N MET A 1 -2.65 -2.94 8.61
CA MET A 1 -1.43 -2.34 8.02
C MET A 1 -0.21 -3.20 8.36
N ASP A 2 0.85 -3.21 7.55
CA ASP A 2 2.10 -3.91 7.92
C ASP A 2 2.70 -3.32 9.20
N SER A 3 3.03 -4.18 10.17
CA SER A 3 3.55 -3.76 11.49
C SER A 3 4.87 -2.97 11.42
N LYS A 4 5.65 -3.15 10.34
CA LYS A 4 6.88 -2.39 10.10
C LYS A 4 6.59 -0.97 9.61
N LEU A 5 5.55 -0.80 8.79
CA LEU A 5 5.17 0.50 8.24
C LEU A 5 4.49 1.38 9.30
N SER A 6 3.63 0.79 10.13
CA SER A 6 3.00 1.52 11.24
C SER A 6 4.02 2.11 12.22
N LYS A 7 5.09 1.35 12.55
CA LYS A 7 6.21 1.85 13.38
C LYS A 7 6.92 3.04 12.74
N LYS A 8 7.14 3.02 11.42
CA LYS A 8 7.76 4.14 10.69
C LYS A 8 6.86 5.37 10.68
N ILE A 9 5.56 5.19 10.45
CA ILE A 9 4.58 6.28 10.46
C ILE A 9 4.54 6.93 11.84
N ASN A 10 4.46 6.14 12.91
CA ASN A 10 4.48 6.66 14.29
C ASN A 10 5.79 7.41 14.59
N GLY A 11 6.96 6.86 14.19
CA GLY A 11 8.23 7.56 14.36
C GLY A 11 8.31 8.90 13.60
N LEU A 12 7.75 8.97 12.39
CA LEU A 12 7.66 10.20 11.61
C LEU A 12 6.72 11.22 12.26
N GLU A 13 5.55 10.76 12.70
CA GLU A 13 4.54 11.56 13.38
C GLU A 13 5.09 12.18 14.68
N MET A 14 5.75 11.39 15.52
CA MET A 14 6.44 11.87 16.72
C MET A 14 7.50 12.92 16.40
N SER A 15 8.30 12.67 15.36
CA SER A 15 9.37 13.59 14.94
C SER A 15 8.80 14.91 14.40
N PHE A 16 7.63 14.88 13.76
CA PHE A 16 6.91 16.06 13.32
C PHE A 16 6.40 16.87 14.52
N TRP A 17 5.69 16.24 15.46
CA TRP A 17 5.13 16.93 16.63
C TRP A 17 6.19 17.52 17.56
N ARG A 18 7.32 16.84 17.75
CA ARG A 18 8.46 17.41 18.50
C ARG A 18 8.93 18.74 17.90
N ARG A 19 9.11 18.78 16.58
CA ARG A 19 9.52 20.01 15.86
C ARG A 19 8.47 21.11 15.96
N CYS A 20 7.19 20.77 15.83
CA CYS A 20 6.10 21.76 15.99
C CYS A 20 6.00 22.32 17.41
N SER A 21 6.31 21.50 18.41
CA SER A 21 6.28 21.89 19.84
C SER A 21 7.58 22.57 20.31
N GLY A 22 8.59 22.70 19.44
CA GLY A 22 9.91 23.22 19.83
C GLY A 22 10.71 22.32 20.76
N LEU A 23 10.36 21.03 20.85
CA LEU A 23 11.02 20.07 21.74
C LEU A 23 12.22 19.43 21.05
N ALA A 24 13.36 19.47 21.72
CA ALA A 24 14.57 18.76 21.35
C ALA A 24 14.50 17.28 21.78
N LEU A 25 15.46 16.49 21.30
CA LEU A 25 15.62 15.11 21.76
C LEU A 25 16.08 15.07 23.23
N GLU A 26 16.88 16.06 23.63
CA GLU A 26 17.49 16.22 24.96
C GLU A 26 16.47 16.50 26.05
N ASP A 27 15.29 17.03 25.70
CA ASP A 27 14.22 17.27 26.67
C ASP A 27 13.63 15.96 27.22
N HIS A 28 13.97 14.81 26.62
CA HIS A 28 13.54 13.46 27.02
C HIS A 28 12.02 13.34 27.29
N VAL A 29 11.21 14.20 26.66
CA VAL A 29 9.76 14.23 26.82
C VAL A 29 9.16 12.94 26.28
N ARG A 30 8.24 12.33 27.03
CA ARG A 30 7.54 11.12 26.60
C ARG A 30 6.59 11.42 25.45
N ASN A 31 6.39 10.44 24.59
CA ASN A 31 5.50 10.56 23.43
C ASN A 31 4.05 10.88 23.81
N ASP A 32 3.59 10.39 24.96
CA ASP A 32 2.21 10.65 25.44
C ASP A 32 2.01 12.12 25.81
N ILE A 33 3.02 12.75 26.41
CA ILE A 33 2.98 14.19 26.75
C ILE A 33 2.97 15.03 25.47
N ILE A 34 3.75 14.64 24.46
CA ILE A 34 3.76 15.33 23.15
C ILE A 34 2.38 15.25 22.48
N ARG A 35 1.72 14.09 22.58
CA ARG A 35 0.34 13.91 22.08
C ARG A 35 -0.66 14.80 22.82
N GLN A 36 -0.51 14.94 24.14
CA GLN A 36 -1.32 15.86 24.94
C GLN A 36 -1.09 17.32 24.56
N ILE A 37 0.16 17.75 24.39
CA ILE A 37 0.49 19.13 23.96
C ILE A 37 -0.14 19.45 22.60
N MET A 38 -0.12 18.48 21.68
CA MET A 38 -0.72 18.62 20.36
C MET A 38 -2.23 18.37 20.34
N GLU A 39 -2.87 18.10 21.49
CA GLU A 39 -4.30 17.83 21.64
C GLU A 39 -4.82 16.80 20.62
N THR A 40 -4.00 15.80 20.31
CA THR A 40 -4.28 14.83 19.25
C THR A 40 -4.74 13.51 19.82
N GLU A 41 -6.03 13.20 19.66
CA GLU A 41 -6.62 11.93 20.10
C GLU A 41 -6.46 10.80 19.09
N VAL A 42 -6.35 11.14 17.79
CA VAL A 42 -6.32 10.17 16.69
C VAL A 42 -4.95 10.19 16.02
N THR A 43 -4.34 9.03 15.84
CA THR A 43 -3.05 8.95 15.14
C THR A 43 -3.22 8.96 13.63
N LEU A 44 -2.15 9.32 12.94
CA LEU A 44 -2.07 9.23 11.48
C LEU A 44 -2.28 7.79 10.99
N THR A 45 -1.82 6.80 11.78
CA THR A 45 -2.03 5.39 11.45
C THR A 45 -3.52 5.05 11.46
N ASP A 46 -4.25 5.45 12.51
CA ASP A 46 -5.69 5.21 12.62
C ASP A 46 -6.45 5.85 11.45
N THR A 47 -6.05 7.07 11.07
CA THR A 47 -6.64 7.79 9.93
C THR A 47 -6.42 7.04 8.61
N VAL A 48 -5.22 6.52 8.40
CA VAL A 48 -4.89 5.74 7.20
C VAL A 48 -5.67 4.44 7.18
N GLU A 49 -5.75 3.72 8.30
CA GLU A 49 -6.52 2.48 8.40
C GLU A 49 -8.01 2.72 8.17
N ALA A 50 -8.59 3.77 8.76
CA ALA A 50 -9.99 4.14 8.53
C ALA A 50 -10.24 4.47 7.05
N LYS A 51 -9.33 5.18 6.38
CA LYS A 51 -9.44 5.47 4.94
C LYS A 51 -9.30 4.20 4.10
N GLN A 52 -8.40 3.29 4.46
CA GLN A 52 -8.25 2.00 3.80
C GLN A 52 -9.53 1.18 3.93
N LEU A 53 -10.12 1.08 5.12
CA LEU A 53 -11.38 0.37 5.35
C LEU A 53 -12.53 1.00 4.56
N LYS A 54 -12.66 2.33 4.56
CA LYS A 54 -13.65 3.04 3.73
C LYS A 54 -13.48 2.72 2.25
N TRP A 55 -12.25 2.72 1.75
CA TRP A 55 -11.95 2.38 0.37
C TRP A 55 -12.26 0.92 0.04
N CYS A 56 -11.87 -0.03 0.89
CA CYS A 56 -12.17 -1.44 0.73
C CYS A 56 -13.68 -1.69 0.72
N GLY A 57 -14.42 -1.12 1.68
CA GLY A 57 -15.87 -1.23 1.70
C GLY A 57 -16.54 -0.57 0.49
N HIS A 58 -15.98 0.54 -0.01
CA HIS A 58 -16.45 1.15 -1.25
C HIS A 58 -16.20 0.25 -2.46
N MET A 59 -15.02 -0.39 -2.54
CA MET A 59 -14.73 -1.38 -3.56
C MET A 59 -15.70 -2.55 -3.48
N GLU A 60 -16.01 -3.07 -2.29
CA GLU A 60 -16.98 -4.15 -2.09
C GLU A 60 -18.35 -3.83 -2.67
N ARG A 61 -18.86 -2.61 -2.46
CA ARG A 61 -20.15 -2.15 -2.99
C ARG A 61 -20.13 -1.71 -4.45
N MET A 62 -18.95 -1.51 -5.07
CA MET A 62 -18.89 -1.19 -6.50
C MET A 62 -19.34 -2.39 -7.34
N GLU A 63 -20.12 -2.09 -8.38
CA GLU A 63 -20.49 -3.02 -9.43
C GLU A 63 -19.28 -3.68 -10.11
N GLU A 64 -19.41 -4.94 -10.48
CA GLU A 64 -18.32 -5.76 -11.00
C GLU A 64 -17.82 -5.34 -12.39
N ASP A 65 -18.65 -4.67 -13.19
CA ASP A 65 -18.24 -4.17 -14.49
C ASP A 65 -17.10 -3.13 -14.36
N ARG A 66 -17.06 -2.38 -13.27
CA ARG A 66 -16.14 -1.25 -13.16
C ARG A 66 -14.69 -1.70 -13.19
N LEU A 67 -13.90 -1.04 -14.04
CA LEU A 67 -12.49 -1.34 -14.25
C LEU A 67 -11.70 -1.43 -12.94
N ARG A 68 -11.93 -0.53 -11.98
CA ARG A 68 -11.26 -0.54 -10.68
C ARG A 68 -11.55 -1.81 -9.86
N LYS A 69 -12.80 -2.29 -9.88
CA LYS A 69 -13.22 -3.52 -9.21
C LYS A 69 -12.63 -4.76 -9.88
N LYS A 70 -12.61 -4.77 -11.22
CA LYS A 70 -11.93 -5.79 -12.03
C LYS A 70 -10.45 -5.86 -11.68
N ILE A 71 -9.74 -4.73 -11.65
CA ILE A 71 -8.32 -4.66 -11.28
C ILE A 71 -8.10 -5.10 -9.83
N TYR A 72 -8.96 -4.68 -8.89
CA TYR A 72 -8.85 -5.04 -7.48
C TYR A 72 -8.99 -6.56 -7.26
N LYS A 73 -9.94 -7.20 -7.95
CA LYS A 73 -10.13 -8.67 -7.91
C LYS A 73 -9.08 -9.43 -8.73
N TRP A 74 -8.33 -8.76 -9.59
CA TRP A 74 -7.45 -9.40 -10.56
C TRP A 74 -6.28 -10.11 -9.87
N THR A 75 -6.37 -11.44 -9.78
CA THR A 75 -5.33 -12.25 -9.14
C THR A 75 -4.11 -12.44 -10.04
N ARG A 76 -2.96 -12.69 -9.43
CA ARG A 76 -1.69 -12.90 -10.14
C ARG A 76 -1.77 -14.07 -11.14
N LYS A 77 -2.42 -15.18 -10.77
CA LYS A 77 -2.64 -16.33 -11.67
C LYS A 77 -3.46 -15.97 -12.91
N GLU A 78 -4.44 -15.08 -12.76
CA GLU A 78 -5.21 -14.59 -13.90
C GLU A 78 -4.39 -13.64 -14.79
N LYS A 79 -3.42 -12.90 -14.22
CA LYS A 79 -2.47 -12.10 -15.01
C LYS A 79 -1.56 -13.01 -15.83
N GLU A 80 -1.00 -14.04 -15.19
CA GLU A 80 -0.11 -15.02 -15.81
C GLU A 80 -0.83 -15.80 -16.92
N ARG A 81 -2.01 -16.37 -16.63
CA ARG A 81 -2.84 -17.08 -17.63
C ARG A 81 -3.23 -16.20 -18.81
N LYS A 82 -3.59 -14.93 -18.56
CA LYS A 82 -4.00 -14.02 -19.64
C LYS A 82 -2.79 -13.61 -20.48
N ALA A 83 -1.64 -13.37 -19.84
CA ALA A 83 -0.38 -13.12 -20.53
C ALA A 83 0.06 -14.33 -21.39
N GLU A 84 -0.05 -15.54 -20.85
CA GLU A 84 0.24 -16.79 -21.56
C GLU A 84 -0.64 -16.97 -22.80
N LYS A 85 -1.94 -16.69 -22.68
CA LYS A 85 -2.88 -16.71 -23.81
C LYS A 85 -2.51 -15.73 -24.93
N TYR A 86 -2.12 -14.50 -24.60
CA TYR A 86 -1.67 -13.52 -25.60
C TYR A 86 -0.39 -13.98 -26.34
N LEU A 87 0.50 -14.68 -25.65
CA LEU A 87 1.74 -15.20 -26.24
C LEU A 87 1.48 -16.38 -27.18
N GLU A 88 0.52 -17.24 -26.81
CA GLU A 88 0.04 -18.33 -27.65
C GLU A 88 -0.67 -17.80 -28.91
N GLU A 89 -1.52 -16.78 -28.78
CA GLU A 89 -2.20 -16.10 -29.88
C GLU A 89 -1.23 -15.39 -30.85
N GLU A 90 -0.10 -14.85 -30.35
CA GLU A 90 0.97 -14.28 -31.18
C GLU A 90 1.97 -15.32 -31.73
N GLY A 91 1.76 -16.61 -31.46
CA GLY A 91 2.66 -17.70 -31.90
C GLY A 91 4.07 -17.65 -31.29
N LYS A 92 4.26 -16.89 -30.20
CA LYS A 92 5.57 -16.70 -29.56
C LYS A 92 5.79 -17.79 -28.52
N THR A 93 6.64 -18.76 -28.84
CA THR A 93 7.06 -19.79 -27.87
C THR A 93 7.77 -19.16 -26.67
N SER A 94 7.70 -19.81 -25.51
CA SER A 94 8.40 -19.44 -24.26
C SER A 94 9.89 -19.07 -24.45
N ASN A 95 10.56 -19.78 -25.35
CA ASN A 95 11.95 -19.53 -25.73
C ASN A 95 12.12 -18.26 -26.58
N GLY A 96 11.13 -17.90 -27.41
CA GLY A 96 11.13 -16.65 -28.17
C GLY A 96 10.98 -15.41 -27.28
N TRP A 97 10.10 -15.44 -26.28
CA TRP A 97 9.90 -14.31 -25.37
C TRP A 97 11.14 -13.97 -24.52
N LYS A 98 11.80 -15.01 -23.98
CA LYS A 98 13.09 -14.84 -23.28
C LYS A 98 14.15 -14.23 -24.19
N LYS A 99 14.23 -14.68 -25.45
CA LYS A 99 15.17 -14.16 -26.43
C LYS A 99 14.92 -12.69 -26.79
N CYS A 100 13.65 -12.27 -26.89
CA CYS A 100 13.31 -10.88 -27.26
C CYS A 100 13.35 -9.88 -26.10
N THR A 101 13.03 -10.30 -24.87
CA THR A 101 12.82 -9.36 -23.75
C THR A 101 13.79 -9.55 -22.58
N GLY A 102 14.62 -10.60 -22.59
CA GLY A 102 15.55 -10.93 -21.51
C GLY A 102 14.87 -11.38 -20.20
N ARG A 103 13.53 -11.42 -20.14
CA ARG A 103 12.77 -11.79 -18.96
C ARG A 103 12.22 -13.21 -19.08
N ARG A 104 12.33 -13.99 -18.01
CA ARG A 104 11.65 -15.29 -17.89
C ARG A 104 10.15 -15.02 -17.82
N LEU A 105 9.35 -15.82 -18.54
CA LEU A 105 7.90 -15.70 -18.49
C LEU A 105 7.42 -15.70 -17.04
N PRO A 106 6.47 -14.82 -16.68
CA PRO A 106 5.86 -14.86 -15.36
C PRO A 106 5.13 -16.19 -15.22
N GLY A 107 5.46 -16.94 -14.17
CA GLY A 107 4.88 -18.25 -13.87
C GLY A 107 4.38 -18.31 -12.44
#